data_AF-A0A1S1K4T7-F1
#
_entry.id   AF-A0A1S1K4T7-F1
#
_cell.length_a   1.000
_cell.length_b   1.000
_cell.length_c   1.000
_cell.angle_alpha   90.00
_cell.angle_beta   90.00
_cell.angle_gamma   90.00
#
_symmetry.space_group_name_H-M   'P 1'
#
loop_
_entity.id
_entity.type
_entity.pdbx_description
1 polymer ?
#
loop_
_entity_poly.entity_id
_entity_poly.type
_entity_poly.pdbx_seq_one_letter_code
_entity_poly.pdbx_strand_id
1 'polypeptide(L)'
;MQPNAELEQLLQERFDITTPQFVAALKSFPTLRPWAASLSEDEARLLDEAGFAEDQDALIAAGTEIAGRTAHLTVTAFTPDEVATGLGISPSRVRQKRLAGELWAIPDGQTWLFPALQFETDAHGGPTRQIRGLDQVFKALPADLHPVAVAGFLRTPQLDLFHDRPLTPVEWLRDGGDVTQAVAAAAGTDWYTT
;
A
#
# COMPACT_ATOMS: atom_id res chain seq x y z
N MET A 1 18.65 -23.82 8.02
CA MET A 1 17.19 -23.98 8.05
C MET A 1 16.76 -24.16 6.61
N GLN A 2 16.26 -25.33 6.21
CA GLN A 2 15.63 -25.43 4.89
C GLN A 2 14.36 -24.57 4.91
N PRO A 3 14.11 -23.72 3.90
CA PRO A 3 12.86 -23.00 3.80
C PRO A 3 11.70 -24.01 3.77
N ASN A 4 10.65 -23.76 4.54
CA ASN A 4 9.45 -24.58 4.49
C ASN A 4 8.84 -24.39 3.09
N ALA A 5 8.87 -25.45 2.27
CA ALA A 5 8.43 -25.39 0.87
C ALA A 5 6.95 -24.96 0.74
N GLU A 6 6.11 -25.35 1.70
CA GLU A 6 4.71 -24.94 1.76
C GLU A 6 4.56 -23.43 2.02
N LEU A 7 5.36 -22.89 2.95
CA LEU A 7 5.37 -21.44 3.22
C LEU A 7 5.84 -20.66 2.01
N GLU A 8 6.90 -21.11 1.34
CA GLU A 8 7.41 -20.46 0.14
C GLU A 8 6.34 -20.42 -0.96
N GLN A 9 5.63 -21.53 -1.17
CA GLN A 9 4.53 -21.60 -2.14
C GLN A 9 3.39 -20.65 -1.78
N LEU A 10 2.96 -20.61 -0.52
CA LEU A 10 1.87 -19.73 -0.08
C LEU A 10 2.24 -18.23 -0.22
N LEU A 11 3.48 -17.86 0.10
CA LEU A 11 3.96 -16.48 -0.06
C LEU A 11 3.99 -16.08 -1.54
N GLN A 12 4.44 -16.99 -2.41
CA GLN A 12 4.49 -16.77 -3.84
C GLN A 12 3.07 -16.65 -4.44
N GLU A 13 2.15 -17.54 -4.08
CA GLU A 13 0.78 -17.55 -4.63
C GLU A 13 -0.05 -16.35 -4.15
N ARG A 14 0.08 -15.97 -2.87
CA ARG A 14 -0.77 -14.94 -2.25
C ARG A 14 -0.22 -13.53 -2.41
N PHE A 15 1.10 -13.38 -2.42
CA PHE A 15 1.75 -12.08 -2.37
C PHE A 15 2.82 -11.89 -3.44
N ASP A 16 3.17 -12.91 -4.23
CA ASP A 16 4.25 -12.84 -5.23
C ASP A 16 5.59 -12.41 -4.60
N ILE A 17 5.93 -13.02 -3.45
CA ILE A 17 7.17 -12.77 -2.72
C ILE A 17 7.79 -14.07 -2.20
N THR A 18 9.06 -13.99 -1.87
CA THR A 18 9.88 -15.06 -1.26
C THR A 18 9.95 -14.93 0.26
N THR A 19 10.35 -16.00 0.94
CA THR A 19 10.52 -15.98 2.41
C THR A 19 11.48 -14.87 2.90
N PRO A 20 12.66 -14.63 2.28
CA PRO A 20 13.54 -13.53 2.68
C PRO A 20 12.90 -12.15 2.60
N GLN A 21 12.07 -11.91 1.58
CA GLN A 21 11.35 -10.63 1.39
C GLN A 21 10.27 -10.45 2.47
N PHE A 22 9.53 -11.52 2.79
CA PHE A 22 8.57 -11.49 3.89
C PHE A 22 9.24 -11.20 5.24
N VAL A 23 10.38 -11.83 5.53
CA VAL A 23 11.18 -11.55 6.74
C VAL A 23 11.68 -10.10 6.77
N ALA A 24 12.10 -9.54 5.63
CA ALA A 24 12.52 -8.14 5.56
C ALA A 24 11.36 -7.18 5.88
N ALA A 25 10.16 -7.45 5.36
CA ALA A 25 8.97 -6.66 5.69
C ALA A 25 8.60 -6.75 7.17
N LEU A 26 8.64 -7.94 7.77
CA LEU A 26 8.40 -8.09 9.21
C LEU A 26 9.37 -7.27 10.07
N LYS A 27 10.64 -7.17 9.66
CA LYS A 27 11.65 -6.35 10.34
C LYS A 27 11.43 -4.85 10.17
N SER A 28 10.72 -4.43 9.13
CA SER A 28 10.43 -3.02 8.86
C SER A 28 9.28 -2.48 9.71
N PHE A 29 8.38 -3.35 10.18
CA PHE A 29 7.35 -2.91 11.12
C PHE A 29 7.97 -2.56 12.46
N PRO A 30 7.47 -1.51 13.14
CA PRO A 30 7.76 -1.33 14.53
C PRO A 30 7.41 -2.64 15.25
N THR A 31 8.28 -3.09 16.15
CA THR A 31 7.94 -4.22 17.02
C THR A 31 6.65 -3.84 17.74
N LEU A 32 5.53 -4.45 17.34
CA LEU A 32 4.29 -4.34 18.08
C LEU A 32 4.64 -4.75 19.49
N ARG A 33 4.56 -3.81 20.42
CA ARG A 33 4.60 -4.09 21.84
C ARG A 33 3.14 -4.24 22.21
N PRO A 34 2.59 -5.47 22.27
CA PRO A 34 1.15 -5.64 22.48
C PRO A 34 0.70 -4.99 23.81
N TRP A 35 1.63 -4.93 24.78
CA TRP A 35 1.46 -4.29 26.08
C TRP A 35 1.56 -2.76 26.07
N ALA A 36 2.02 -2.12 24.99
CA ALA A 36 2.13 -0.66 24.92
C ALA A 36 0.79 0.02 24.60
N ALA A 37 -0.20 -0.76 24.15
CA ALA A 37 -1.58 -0.34 23.91
C ALA A 37 -2.58 -1.37 24.47
N SER A 38 -2.18 -2.13 25.51
CA SER A 38 -3.09 -3.08 26.14
C SER A 38 -4.23 -2.32 26.79
N LEU A 39 -5.45 -2.73 26.48
CA LEU A 39 -6.64 -2.31 27.21
C LEU A 39 -6.45 -2.61 28.70
N SER A 40 -6.99 -1.73 29.54
CA SER A 40 -7.14 -2.07 30.96
C SER A 40 -8.03 -3.31 31.09
N GLU A 41 -7.90 -4.03 32.22
CA GLU A 41 -8.75 -5.20 32.49
C GLU A 41 -10.24 -4.89 32.37
N ASP A 42 -10.66 -3.67 32.76
CA ASP A 42 -12.05 -3.26 32.69
C ASP A 42 -12.51 -2.95 31.26
N GLU A 43 -11.67 -2.33 30.43
CA GLU A 43 -11.97 -2.12 29.00
C GLU A 43 -12.01 -3.44 28.22
N ALA A 44 -11.07 -4.35 28.48
CA ALA A 44 -11.06 -5.68 27.88
C ALA A 44 -12.34 -6.45 28.24
N ARG A 45 -12.73 -6.43 29.52
CA ARG A 45 -13.96 -7.06 30.00
C ARG A 45 -15.20 -6.50 29.32
N LEU A 46 -15.29 -5.17 29.16
CA LEU A 46 -16.42 -4.53 28.48
C LEU A 46 -16.55 -4.99 27.02
N LEU A 47 -15.43 -5.14 26.31
CA LEU A 47 -15.43 -5.64 24.93
C LEU A 47 -15.78 -7.13 24.87
N ASP A 48 -15.21 -7.95 25.75
CA ASP A 48 -15.52 -9.39 25.85
C ASP A 48 -17.01 -9.63 26.11
N GLU A 49 -17.61 -8.88 27.05
CA GLU A 49 -19.04 -8.95 27.37
C GLU A 49 -19.93 -8.53 26.18
N ALA A 50 -19.45 -7.60 25.34
CA ALA A 50 -20.10 -7.20 24.11
C ALA A 50 -19.84 -8.15 22.92
N GLY A 51 -19.05 -9.21 23.12
CA GLY A 51 -18.73 -10.21 22.10
C GLY A 51 -17.52 -9.87 21.21
N PHE A 52 -16.74 -8.84 21.56
CA PHE A 52 -15.50 -8.45 20.87
C PHE A 52 -14.28 -9.04 21.57
N ALA A 53 -14.26 -10.36 21.74
CA ALA A 53 -13.12 -11.06 22.34
C ALA A 53 -11.88 -11.03 21.44
N GLU A 54 -10.70 -10.97 22.04
CA GLU A 54 -9.45 -11.01 21.30
C GLU A 54 -9.29 -12.36 20.59
N ASP A 55 -9.16 -12.31 19.26
CA ASP A 55 -8.89 -13.47 18.42
C ASP A 55 -7.43 -13.43 17.94
N GLN A 56 -6.60 -14.27 18.57
CA GLN A 56 -5.18 -14.36 18.26
C GLN A 56 -4.93 -14.86 16.83
N ASP A 57 -5.78 -15.73 16.29
CA ASP A 57 -5.64 -16.23 14.93
C ASP A 57 -5.99 -15.13 13.93
N ALA A 58 -7.04 -14.35 14.19
CA ALA A 58 -7.37 -13.17 13.40
C ALA A 58 -6.25 -12.11 13.42
N LEU A 59 -5.64 -11.88 14.59
CA LEU A 59 -4.50 -10.98 14.74
C LEU A 59 -3.30 -11.44 13.91
N ILE A 60 -2.94 -12.73 13.99
CA ILE A 60 -1.84 -13.31 13.20
C ILE A 60 -2.15 -13.22 11.71
N ALA A 61 -3.40 -13.52 11.30
CA ALA A 61 -3.83 -13.44 9.91
C ALA A 61 -3.72 -12.01 9.36
N ALA A 62 -4.20 -11.01 10.11
CA ALA A 62 -4.10 -9.60 9.74
C ALA A 62 -2.65 -9.12 9.66
N GLY A 63 -1.82 -9.46 10.67
CA GLY A 63 -0.40 -9.12 10.66
C GLY A 63 0.34 -9.74 9.48
N THR A 64 0.04 -11.01 9.15
CA THR A 64 0.60 -11.72 8.00
C THR A 64 0.20 -11.06 6.68
N GLU A 65 -1.07 -10.69 6.55
CA GLU A 65 -1.60 -10.01 5.37
C GLU A 65 -0.92 -8.66 5.14
N ILE A 66 -0.80 -7.83 6.19
CA ILE A 66 -0.13 -6.54 6.13
C ILE A 66 1.35 -6.73 5.76
N ALA A 67 2.03 -7.70 6.36
CA ALA A 67 3.42 -8.02 6.06
C ALA A 67 3.65 -8.47 4.62
N GLY A 68 2.81 -9.37 4.11
CA GLY A 68 2.88 -9.83 2.73
C GLY A 68 2.65 -8.70 1.73
N ARG A 69 1.64 -7.85 1.97
CA ARG A 69 1.36 -6.70 1.10
C ARG A 69 2.47 -5.66 1.13
N THR A 70 3.04 -5.36 2.29
CA THR A 70 4.19 -4.44 2.41
C THR A 70 5.40 -5.00 1.66
N ALA A 71 5.73 -6.28 1.85
CA ALA A 71 6.83 -6.93 1.13
C ALA A 71 6.65 -6.82 -0.39
N HIS A 72 5.47 -7.13 -0.90
CA HIS A 72 5.15 -7.03 -2.32
C HIS A 72 5.31 -5.58 -2.85
N LEU A 73 4.78 -4.60 -2.10
CA LEU A 73 4.92 -3.19 -2.47
C LEU A 73 6.38 -2.75 -2.55
N THR A 74 7.21 -3.18 -1.59
CA THR A 74 8.64 -2.86 -1.55
C THR A 74 9.41 -3.53 -2.69
N VAL A 75 9.15 -4.82 -2.94
CA VAL A 75 9.85 -5.62 -3.97
C VAL A 75 9.53 -5.14 -5.38
N THR A 76 8.30 -4.68 -5.62
CA THR A 76 7.87 -4.17 -6.93
C THR A 76 8.11 -2.67 -7.09
N ALA A 77 8.55 -1.96 -6.06
CA ALA A 77 8.79 -0.54 -6.13
C ALA A 77 10.09 -0.20 -6.87
N PHE A 78 10.10 0.99 -7.47
CA PHE A 78 11.26 1.53 -8.15
C PHE A 78 12.08 2.43 -7.23
N THR A 79 13.39 2.44 -7.45
CA THR A 79 14.32 3.40 -6.86
C THR A 79 14.13 4.80 -7.47
N PRO A 80 14.64 5.85 -6.81
CA PRO A 80 14.57 7.21 -7.36
C PRO A 80 15.21 7.34 -8.75
N ASP A 81 16.30 6.60 -9.00
CA ASP A 81 17.04 6.65 -10.27
C ASP A 81 16.29 5.92 -11.41
N GLU A 82 15.63 4.81 -11.10
CA GLU A 82 14.74 4.12 -12.06
C GLU A 82 13.54 5.00 -12.43
N VAL A 83 12.92 5.66 -11.45
CA VAL A 83 11.83 6.62 -11.72
C VAL A 83 12.33 7.81 -12.54
N ALA A 84 13.49 8.37 -12.21
CA ALA A 84 14.09 9.48 -12.94
C ALA A 84 14.32 9.11 -14.41
N THR A 85 14.95 7.96 -14.64
CA THR A 85 15.23 7.42 -15.97
C THR A 85 13.94 7.14 -16.74
N GLY A 86 13.01 6.43 -16.12
CA GLY A 86 11.75 6.01 -16.72
C GLY A 86 10.85 7.15 -17.14
N LEU A 87 10.73 8.19 -16.30
CA LEU A 87 9.93 9.37 -16.59
C LEU A 87 10.69 10.42 -17.43
N GLY A 88 11.98 10.22 -17.70
CA GLY A 88 12.82 11.19 -18.41
C GLY A 88 13.01 12.51 -17.65
N ILE A 89 13.08 12.45 -16.31
CA ILE A 89 13.24 13.62 -15.44
C ILE A 89 14.48 13.50 -14.55
N SER A 90 14.95 14.61 -13.98
CA SER A 90 16.10 14.57 -13.07
C SER A 90 15.75 13.93 -11.71
N PRO A 91 16.72 13.32 -11.01
CA PRO A 91 16.53 12.85 -9.62
C PRO A 91 16.06 13.95 -8.67
N SER A 92 16.53 15.19 -8.88
CA SER A 92 16.06 16.36 -8.13
C SER A 92 14.57 16.62 -8.35
N ARG A 93 14.06 16.43 -9.58
CA ARG A 93 12.64 16.56 -9.91
C ARG A 93 11.82 15.44 -9.26
N VAL A 94 12.30 14.20 -9.25
CA VAL A 94 11.67 13.08 -8.52
C VAL A 94 11.52 13.43 -7.05
N ARG A 95 12.60 13.92 -6.40
CA ARG A 95 12.57 14.36 -5.00
C ARG A 95 11.56 15.49 -4.76
N GLN A 96 11.50 16.48 -5.66
CA GLN A 96 10.53 17.58 -5.56
C GLN A 96 9.09 17.07 -5.64
N LYS A 97 8.79 16.18 -6.60
CA LYS A 97 7.46 15.60 -6.75
C LYS A 97 7.04 14.78 -5.53
N ARG A 98 7.96 13.99 -4.96
CA ARG A 98 7.72 13.30 -3.68
C ARG A 98 7.37 14.28 -2.56
N LEU A 99 8.17 15.33 -2.38
CA LEU A 99 7.94 16.34 -1.34
C LEU A 99 6.63 17.10 -1.54
N ALA A 100 6.18 17.27 -2.78
CA ALA A 100 4.92 17.90 -3.12
C ALA A 100 3.71 16.95 -3.01
N GLY A 101 3.90 15.68 -2.62
CA GLY A 101 2.85 14.67 -2.58
C GLY A 101 2.35 14.23 -3.96
N GLU A 102 3.10 14.53 -5.02
CA GLU A 102 2.73 14.20 -6.41
C GLU A 102 3.18 12.80 -6.83
N LEU A 103 4.27 12.31 -6.22
CA LEU A 103 4.70 10.93 -6.34
C LEU A 103 4.64 10.29 -4.96
N TRP A 104 3.93 9.17 -4.87
CA TRP A 104 3.83 8.40 -3.65
C TRP A 104 5.11 7.59 -3.47
N ALA A 105 5.71 7.68 -2.28
CA ALA A 105 6.89 6.93 -1.94
C ALA A 105 6.78 6.35 -0.54
N ILE A 106 7.37 5.18 -0.35
CA ILE A 106 7.48 4.50 0.93
C ILE A 106 8.92 4.65 1.45
N PRO A 107 9.11 4.88 2.76
CA PRO A 107 10.45 4.97 3.34
C PRO A 107 11.13 3.60 3.32
N ASP A 108 12.41 3.57 2.92
CA ASP A 108 13.26 2.38 2.99
C ASP A 108 14.62 2.77 3.58
N GLY A 109 14.75 2.67 4.91
CA GLY A 109 15.94 3.11 5.63
C GLY A 109 16.24 4.60 5.43
N GLN A 110 17.28 4.91 4.65
CA GLN A 110 17.69 6.29 4.31
C GLN A 110 17.27 6.71 2.89
N THR A 111 16.62 5.81 2.15
CA THR A 111 16.13 6.05 0.81
C THR A 111 14.59 6.01 0.75
N TRP A 112 14.07 6.17 -0.46
CA TRP A 112 12.65 6.14 -0.77
C TRP A 112 12.44 5.19 -1.94
N LEU A 113 11.41 4.35 -1.83
CA LEU A 113 10.95 3.50 -2.91
C LEU A 113 9.62 4.02 -3.44
N PHE A 114 9.41 3.91 -4.75
CA PHE A 114 8.24 4.41 -5.45
C PHE A 114 7.43 3.23 -5.98
N PRO A 115 6.33 2.83 -5.31
CA PRO A 115 5.58 1.64 -5.68
C PRO A 115 5.13 1.65 -7.14
N ALA A 116 5.31 0.53 -7.84
CA ALA A 116 5.02 0.39 -9.27
C ALA A 116 3.55 0.69 -9.64
N LEU A 117 2.62 0.51 -8.69
CA LEU A 117 1.19 0.71 -8.88
C LEU A 117 0.81 2.12 -9.40
N GLN A 118 1.67 3.12 -9.21
CA GLN A 118 1.44 4.49 -9.67
C GLN A 118 1.92 4.77 -11.11
N PHE A 119 2.60 3.82 -11.74
CA PHE A 119 3.23 3.99 -13.05
C PHE A 119 2.62 3.06 -14.10
N GLU A 120 2.73 3.46 -15.35
CA GLU A 120 2.70 2.51 -16.45
C GLU A 120 4.09 1.89 -16.61
N THR A 121 4.12 0.60 -16.89
CA THR A 121 5.35 -0.17 -17.07
C THR A 121 5.57 -0.56 -18.53
N ASP A 122 6.82 -0.61 -18.97
CA ASP A 122 7.18 -1.15 -20.28
C ASP A 122 7.22 -2.69 -20.29
N ALA A 123 7.60 -3.27 -21.44
CA ALA A 123 7.74 -4.71 -21.61
C ALA A 123 8.84 -5.34 -20.72
N HIS A 124 9.74 -4.53 -20.17
CA HIS A 124 10.80 -4.94 -19.26
C HIS A 124 10.43 -4.72 -17.79
N GLY A 125 9.23 -4.21 -17.51
CA GLY A 125 8.74 -3.92 -16.18
C GLY A 125 9.24 -2.59 -15.60
N GLY A 126 9.93 -1.75 -16.38
CA GLY A 126 10.41 -0.44 -15.94
C GLY A 126 9.33 0.65 -16.01
N PRO A 127 9.38 1.70 -15.17
CA PRO A 127 8.39 2.77 -15.22
C PRO A 127 8.58 3.61 -16.48
N THR A 128 7.48 4.03 -17.12
CA THR A 128 7.53 4.89 -18.33
C THR A 128 6.85 6.23 -18.13
N ARG A 129 5.73 6.24 -17.41
CA ARG A 129 5.02 7.46 -16.99
C ARG A 129 4.22 7.19 -15.75
N GLN A 130 3.93 8.24 -14.99
CA GLN A 130 2.89 8.15 -13.95
C GLN A 130 1.52 7.97 -14.61
N ILE A 131 0.64 7.19 -13.98
CA ILE A 131 -0.77 7.14 -14.38
C ILE A 131 -1.35 8.54 -14.18
N ARG A 132 -2.02 9.05 -15.21
CA ARG A 132 -2.52 10.43 -15.23
C ARG A 132 -3.48 10.68 -14.06
N GLY A 133 -3.38 11.84 -13.42
CA GLY A 133 -4.26 12.25 -12.33
C GLY A 133 -3.91 11.66 -10.97
N LEU A 134 -3.03 10.66 -10.87
CA LEU A 134 -2.62 10.12 -9.56
C LEU A 134 -1.89 11.14 -8.68
N ASP A 135 -1.21 12.11 -9.28
CA ASP A 135 -0.60 13.22 -8.57
C ASP A 135 -1.62 14.07 -7.79
N GLN A 136 -2.84 14.19 -8.29
CA GLN A 136 -3.93 14.88 -7.62
C GLN A 136 -4.62 13.97 -6.59
N VAL A 137 -4.79 12.69 -6.91
CA VAL A 137 -5.34 11.70 -5.98
C VAL A 137 -4.47 11.58 -4.74
N PHE A 138 -3.14 11.47 -4.89
CA PHE A 138 -2.22 11.38 -3.75
C PHE A 138 -2.24 12.62 -2.85
N LYS A 139 -2.45 13.81 -3.42
CA LYS A 139 -2.63 15.04 -2.64
C LYS A 139 -3.93 15.08 -1.84
N ALA A 140 -4.94 14.29 -2.22
CA ALA A 140 -6.21 14.21 -1.52
C ALA A 140 -6.23 13.14 -0.41
N LEU A 141 -5.24 12.24 -0.40
CA LEU A 141 -5.10 11.23 0.66
C LEU A 141 -4.53 11.84 1.94
N PRO A 142 -4.95 11.35 3.13
CA PRO A 142 -4.27 11.68 4.37
C PRO A 142 -2.77 11.33 4.32
N ALA A 143 -1.94 12.23 4.85
CA ALA A 143 -0.49 12.14 4.73
C ALA A 143 0.14 11.03 5.60
N ASP A 144 -0.59 10.53 6.59
CA ASP A 144 -0.17 9.53 7.57
C ASP A 144 -0.68 8.11 7.25
N LEU A 145 -1.33 7.91 6.10
CA LEU A 145 -1.81 6.60 5.70
C LEU A 145 -0.68 5.58 5.59
N HIS A 146 -0.94 4.39 6.14
CA HIS A 146 -0.05 3.26 5.93
C HIS A 146 0.01 2.88 4.44
N PRO A 147 1.18 2.52 3.88
CA PRO A 147 1.32 2.19 2.46
C PRO A 147 0.34 1.13 1.92
N VAL A 148 0.00 0.15 2.76
CA VAL A 148 -0.98 -0.90 2.42
C VAL A 148 -2.39 -0.32 2.24
N ALA A 149 -2.78 0.72 2.99
CA ALA A 149 -4.06 1.39 2.84
C ALA A 149 -4.15 2.17 1.52
N VAL A 150 -3.09 2.91 1.17
CA VAL A 150 -2.98 3.60 -0.13
C VAL A 150 -3.08 2.60 -1.28
N ALA A 151 -2.32 1.51 -1.23
CA ALA A 151 -2.37 0.45 -2.24
C ALA A 151 -3.70 -0.32 -2.26
N GLY A 152 -4.39 -0.39 -1.12
CA GLY A 152 -5.72 -0.97 -0.98
C GLY A 152 -6.73 -0.14 -1.75
N PHE A 153 -6.83 1.15 -1.45
CA PHE A 153 -7.73 2.07 -2.15
C PHE A 153 -7.53 2.07 -3.66
N LEU A 154 -6.28 2.13 -4.13
CA LEU A 154 -5.97 2.10 -5.57
C LEU A 154 -6.38 0.79 -6.27
N ARG A 155 -6.61 -0.30 -5.53
CA ARG A 155 -6.98 -1.64 -6.03
C ARG A 155 -8.39 -2.09 -5.64
N THR A 156 -9.09 -1.34 -4.80
CA THR A 156 -10.45 -1.65 -4.39
C THR A 156 -11.42 -0.87 -5.28
N PRO A 157 -12.40 -1.55 -5.90
CA PRO A 157 -13.43 -0.87 -6.68
C PRO A 157 -14.19 0.16 -5.84
N GLN A 158 -14.34 1.37 -6.38
CA GLN A 158 -15.05 2.47 -5.73
C GLN A 158 -16.44 2.60 -6.34
N LEU A 159 -17.48 2.72 -5.50
CA LEU A 159 -18.86 2.83 -5.98
C LEU A 159 -19.08 4.07 -6.84
N ASP A 160 -18.36 5.15 -6.57
CA ASP A 160 -18.45 6.42 -7.29
C ASP A 160 -17.67 6.42 -8.63
N LEU A 161 -16.80 5.43 -8.85
CA LEU A 161 -16.02 5.26 -10.07
C LEU A 161 -16.66 4.16 -10.92
N PHE A 162 -17.79 4.48 -11.55
CA PHE A 162 -18.66 3.49 -12.19
C PHE A 162 -18.79 3.72 -13.71
N HIS A 163 -18.69 2.63 -14.47
CA HIS A 163 -19.10 2.58 -15.88
C HIS A 163 -20.23 1.53 -16.06
N ASP A 164 -19.86 0.26 -16.27
CA ASP A 164 -20.78 -0.89 -16.23
C ASP A 164 -20.70 -1.66 -14.90
N ARG A 165 -19.56 -1.48 -14.20
CA ARG A 165 -19.26 -2.00 -12.87
C ARG A 165 -18.47 -0.94 -12.10
N PRO A 166 -18.37 -1.05 -10.76
CA PRO A 166 -17.39 -0.29 -10.00
C PRO A 166 -15.97 -0.60 -10.51
N LEU A 167 -15.19 0.45 -10.70
CA LEU A 167 -13.80 0.40 -11.13
C LEU A 167 -12.89 0.80 -9.96
N THR A 168 -11.68 0.27 -9.97
CA THR A 168 -10.62 0.77 -9.09
C THR A 168 -10.17 2.16 -9.56
N PRO A 169 -9.59 3.00 -8.68
CA PRO A 169 -9.04 4.29 -9.08
C PRO A 169 -8.00 4.19 -10.20
N VAL A 170 -7.19 3.13 -10.21
CA VAL A 170 -6.18 2.88 -11.24
C VAL A 170 -6.82 2.54 -12.58
N GLU A 171 -7.82 1.65 -12.60
CA GLU A 171 -8.57 1.31 -13.83
C GLU A 171 -9.27 2.55 -14.39
N TRP A 172 -10.03 3.26 -13.54
CA TRP A 172 -10.76 4.47 -13.91
C TRP A 172 -9.85 5.51 -14.59
N LEU A 173 -8.71 5.81 -13.96
CA LEU A 173 -7.75 6.79 -14.47
C LEU A 173 -6.99 6.30 -15.70
N ARG A 174 -6.80 5.00 -15.89
CA ARG A 174 -6.23 4.46 -17.13
C ARG A 174 -7.21 4.62 -18.30
N ASP A 175 -8.48 4.30 -18.09
CA ASP A 175 -9.49 4.17 -19.15
C ASP A 175 -9.97 5.49 -19.74
N GLY A 176 -9.97 6.57 -18.96
CA GLY A 176 -10.48 7.85 -19.48
C GLY A 176 -11.02 8.77 -18.42
N GLY A 177 -11.25 8.20 -17.24
CA GLY A 177 -12.10 8.77 -16.22
C GLY A 177 -11.69 10.15 -15.73
N ASP A 178 -12.68 10.91 -15.29
CA ASP A 178 -12.50 12.21 -14.67
C ASP A 178 -11.65 12.09 -13.39
N VAL A 179 -10.54 12.82 -13.37
CA VAL A 179 -9.63 12.89 -12.23
C VAL A 179 -10.34 13.45 -11.00
N THR A 180 -11.27 14.37 -11.18
CA THR A 180 -12.03 15.00 -10.09
C THR A 180 -12.86 13.97 -9.32
N GLN A 181 -13.44 12.99 -10.03
CA GLN A 181 -14.19 11.89 -9.39
C GLN A 181 -13.26 10.96 -8.59
N ALA A 182 -12.08 10.65 -9.12
CA ALA A 182 -11.09 9.84 -8.40
C ALA A 182 -10.59 10.57 -7.13
N VAL A 183 -10.39 11.89 -7.21
CA VAL A 183 -10.04 12.74 -6.08
C VAL A 183 -11.17 12.78 -5.05
N ALA A 184 -12.42 12.90 -5.49
CA ALA A 184 -13.59 12.88 -4.59
C ALA A 184 -13.71 11.52 -3.87
N ALA A 185 -13.49 10.40 -4.56
CA ALA A 185 -13.48 9.08 -3.94
C ALA A 185 -12.39 8.95 -2.86
N ALA A 186 -11.19 9.48 -3.12
CA ALA A 186 -10.09 9.50 -2.14
C ALA A 186 -10.43 10.34 -0.89
N ALA A 187 -11.04 11.51 -1.09
CA ALA A 187 -11.43 12.41 -0.01
C ALA A 187 -12.67 11.94 0.77
N GLY A 188 -13.58 11.21 0.10
CA GLY A 188 -14.81 10.67 0.68
C GLY A 188 -14.64 9.32 1.36
N THR A 189 -13.48 8.67 1.20
CA THR A 189 -13.15 7.44 1.92
C THR A 189 -12.97 7.75 3.41
N ASP A 190 -13.69 7.04 4.27
CA ASP A 190 -13.46 7.11 5.71
C ASP A 190 -12.24 6.27 6.09
N TRP A 191 -11.10 6.92 6.26
CA TRP A 191 -9.81 6.28 6.49
C TRP A 191 -9.56 5.85 7.92
N TYR A 192 -10.33 6.38 8.87
CA TYR A 192 -10.08 6.18 10.30
C TYR A 192 -11.23 5.45 11.00
N THR A 193 -12.32 5.15 10.29
CA THR A 193 -13.37 4.25 10.76
C THR A 193 -13.12 2.85 10.20
N THR A 194 -12.45 2.02 10.99
CA THR A 194 -12.47 0.55 10.86
C THR A 194 -12.40 -0.06 12.24
#